data_AF-A0A7H9AVH0-F1
#
_entry.id   AF-A0A7H9AVH0-F1
#
_cell.length_a   1.000
_cell.length_b   1.000
_cell.length_c   1.000
_cell.angle_alpha   90.00
_cell.angle_beta   90.00
_cell.angle_gamma   90.00
#
_symmetry.space_group_name_H-M   'P 1'
#
loop_
_entity.id
_entity.type
_entity.pdbx_description
1 polymer ?
#
loop_
_entity_poly.entity_id
_entity_poly.type
_entity_poly.pdbx_seq_one_letter_code
_entity_poly.pdbx_strand_id
1 'polypeptide(L)'
;MLLNKLMWPVLRICFSAIRPQSQSLILTRNLMKTHKGAAKRWKKTATSFKRGKAGRNHGNCGWSRRSLKVLSGKTLADDTHIQRLKRLLPY
;
A
#
# COMPACT_ATOMS: atom_id res chain seq x y z
N MET A 1 -2.28 56.91 47.34
CA MET A 1 -1.63 56.25 46.17
C MET A 1 -1.41 54.75 46.44
N LEU A 2 -2.46 53.98 46.76
CA LEU A 2 -2.35 52.53 47.01
C LEU A 2 -3.57 51.75 46.49
N LEU A 3 -4.39 52.33 45.61
CA LEU A 3 -5.62 51.70 45.11
C LEU A 3 -5.63 51.44 43.59
N ASN A 4 -4.50 51.64 42.89
CA ASN A 4 -4.38 51.45 41.44
C ASN A 4 -3.43 50.32 41.02
N LYS A 5 -3.08 49.39 41.92
CA LYS A 5 -2.22 48.23 41.61
C LYS A 5 -2.93 46.87 41.74
N LEU A 6 -4.27 46.84 41.77
CA LEU A 6 -5.04 45.60 41.91
C LEU A 6 -6.03 45.33 40.77
N MET A 7 -5.84 45.95 39.60
CA MET A 7 -6.75 45.76 38.46
C MET A 7 -6.09 45.23 37.18
N TRP A 8 -4.80 44.87 37.20
CA TRP A 8 -4.17 44.14 36.11
C TRP A 8 -3.62 42.83 36.67
N PRO A 9 -4.42 41.74 36.69
CA PRO A 9 -4.19 40.70 35.69
C PRO A 9 -5.44 39.88 35.34
N VAL A 10 -6.65 40.45 35.26
CA VAL A 10 -7.84 39.65 34.90
C VAL A 10 -8.08 39.59 33.39
N LEU A 11 -7.58 40.55 32.61
CA LEU A 11 -7.89 40.66 31.17
C LEU A 11 -6.83 40.07 30.22
N ARG A 12 -5.98 39.13 30.66
CA ARG A 12 -4.90 38.59 29.80
C ARG A 12 -4.74 37.06 29.81
N ILE A 13 -5.80 36.33 30.18
CA ILE A 13 -5.76 34.85 30.18
C ILE A 13 -6.71 34.23 29.13
N CYS A 14 -7.66 34.97 28.55
CA CYS A 14 -8.68 34.34 27.72
C CYS A 14 -8.37 34.19 26.22
N PHE A 15 -7.19 34.61 25.71
CA PHE A 15 -6.89 34.57 24.26
C PHE A 15 -5.84 33.53 23.84
N SER A 16 -5.55 32.50 24.62
CA SER A 16 -4.65 31.40 24.20
C SER A 16 -5.32 30.02 24.12
N ALA A 17 -6.64 29.94 24.27
CA ALA A 17 -7.36 28.66 24.37
C ALA A 17 -8.02 28.16 23.08
N ILE A 18 -7.70 28.72 21.90
CA ILE A 18 -8.16 28.14 20.62
C ILE A 18 -6.95 27.48 19.96
N ARG A 19 -6.64 26.24 20.37
CA ARG A 19 -5.81 25.36 19.54
C ARG A 19 -6.68 24.95 18.35
N PRO A 20 -6.35 25.30 17.09
CA PRO A 20 -7.02 24.66 15.98
C PRO A 20 -6.72 23.16 16.09
N GLN A 21 -7.74 22.35 16.39
CA GLN A 21 -7.62 20.91 16.23
C GLN A 21 -7.28 20.68 14.76
N SER A 22 -6.05 20.24 14.50
CA SER A 22 -5.67 19.69 13.21
C SER A 22 -6.68 18.60 12.89
N GLN A 23 -7.58 18.86 11.94
CA GLN A 23 -8.46 17.83 11.40
C GLN A 23 -7.55 16.83 10.70
N SER A 24 -7.26 15.71 11.35
CA SER A 24 -6.58 14.61 10.67
C SER A 24 -7.49 14.14 9.55
N LEU A 25 -7.09 14.35 8.30
CA LEU A 25 -7.80 13.87 7.10
C LEU A 25 -7.74 12.34 6.94
N ILE A 26 -7.57 11.60 8.03
CA ILE A 26 -7.47 10.14 8.04
C ILE A 26 -8.88 9.58 7.90
N LEU A 27 -9.36 9.51 6.66
CA LEU A 27 -10.54 8.74 6.31
C LEU A 27 -10.18 7.25 6.38
N THR A 28 -10.45 6.61 7.52
CA THR A 28 -10.34 5.16 7.64
C THR A 28 -11.43 4.52 6.79
N ARG A 29 -11.01 4.01 5.63
CA ARG A 29 -11.91 3.28 4.72
C ARG A 29 -11.89 1.82 5.15
N ASN A 30 -13.03 1.25 5.52
CA ASN A 30 -13.16 -0.17 5.89
C ASN A 30 -13.00 -1.13 4.68
N LEU A 31 -12.87 -0.59 3.46
CA LEU A 31 -12.63 -1.37 2.24
C LEU A 31 -11.25 -2.00 2.23
N MET A 32 -11.19 -3.29 1.87
CA MET A 32 -9.94 -4.03 1.69
C MET A 32 -9.06 -3.36 0.64
N LYS A 33 -7.75 -3.34 0.87
CA LYS A 33 -6.77 -2.77 -0.06
C LYS A 33 -6.15 -3.87 -0.90
N THR A 34 -6.03 -3.63 -2.21
CA THR A 34 -5.28 -4.51 -3.11
C THR A 34 -3.79 -4.44 -2.79
N HIS A 35 -3.15 -5.61 -2.66
CA HIS A 35 -1.71 -5.68 -2.49
C HIS A 35 -0.98 -5.30 -3.80
N LYS A 36 -0.44 -4.07 -3.85
CA LYS A 36 0.10 -3.49 -5.09
C LYS A 36 1.27 -4.28 -5.68
N GLY A 37 2.12 -4.88 -4.83
CA GLY A 37 3.23 -5.73 -5.29
C GLY A 37 2.75 -6.99 -6.01
N ALA A 38 1.64 -7.58 -5.56
CA ALA A 38 1.03 -8.74 -6.20
C ALA A 38 0.32 -8.32 -7.49
N ALA A 39 -0.42 -7.21 -7.47
CA ALA A 39 -1.17 -6.71 -8.64
C ALA A 39 -0.29 -6.33 -9.84
N LYS A 40 0.98 -5.96 -9.58
CA LYS A 40 1.98 -5.72 -10.62
C LYS A 40 2.44 -7.02 -11.30
N ARG A 41 2.52 -8.12 -10.54
CA ARG A 41 3.11 -9.40 -10.98
C ARG A 41 2.08 -10.38 -11.52
N TRP A 42 0.89 -10.38 -10.95
CA TRP A 42 -0.19 -11.31 -11.24
C TRP A 42 -1.34 -10.59 -11.94
N LYS A 43 -2.00 -11.30 -12.87
CA LYS A 43 -3.21 -10.83 -13.55
C LYS A 43 -4.30 -11.89 -13.43
N LYS A 44 -5.51 -11.47 -13.03
CA LYS A 44 -6.69 -12.33 -12.92
C LYS A 44 -7.11 -12.81 -14.32
N THR A 45 -7.44 -14.08 -14.44
CA THR A 45 -8.11 -14.69 -15.60
C THR A 45 -9.54 -15.07 -15.20
N ALA A 46 -10.30 -15.71 -16.09
CA ALA A 46 -11.69 -16.10 -15.77
C ALA A 46 -11.74 -17.05 -14.56
N THR A 47 -10.78 -17.96 -14.45
CA THR A 47 -10.77 -19.03 -13.42
C THR A 47 -9.59 -18.94 -12.44
N SER A 48 -8.46 -18.34 -12.84
CA SER A 48 -7.20 -18.38 -12.10
C SER A 48 -6.44 -17.05 -12.21
N PHE A 49 -5.12 -17.08 -12.01
CA PHE A 49 -4.21 -15.96 -12.19
C PHE A 49 -3.07 -16.37 -13.10
N LYS A 50 -2.50 -15.41 -13.85
CA LYS A 50 -1.31 -15.61 -14.69
C LYS A 50 -0.16 -14.69 -14.28
N ARG A 51 1.07 -15.15 -14.48
CA ARG A 51 2.31 -14.38 -14.25
C ARG A 51 3.36 -14.63 -15.33
N GLY A 52 4.38 -13.78 -15.39
CA GLY A 52 5.61 -14.08 -16.13
C GLY A 52 6.45 -15.15 -15.42
N LYS A 53 7.14 -16.00 -16.19
CA LYS A 53 8.10 -16.98 -15.65
C LYS A 53 9.37 -16.29 -15.15
N ALA A 54 9.99 -16.87 -14.13
CA ALA A 54 11.21 -16.32 -13.51
C ALA A 54 12.47 -16.81 -14.24
N GLY A 55 13.62 -16.17 -13.98
CA GLY A 55 14.93 -16.67 -14.40
C GLY A 55 15.39 -16.26 -15.80
N ARG A 56 14.74 -15.29 -16.46
CA ARG A 56 15.10 -14.86 -17.82
C ARG A 56 15.80 -13.50 -17.91
N ASN A 57 16.10 -12.85 -16.79
CA ASN A 57 16.58 -11.46 -16.76
C ASN A 57 18.07 -11.31 -17.06
N HIS A 58 18.95 -12.08 -16.41
CA HIS A 58 20.41 -12.01 -16.58
C HIS A 58 21.04 -13.41 -16.43
N GLY A 59 22.34 -13.56 -16.74
CA GLY A 59 23.06 -14.83 -16.52
C GLY A 59 22.70 -15.97 -17.49
N ASN A 60 22.12 -15.65 -18.64
CA ASN A 60 21.66 -16.64 -19.62
C ASN A 60 22.76 -17.13 -20.60
N CYS A 61 23.99 -16.65 -20.45
CA CYS A 61 25.11 -17.04 -21.31
C CYS A 61 25.43 -18.54 -21.09
N GLY A 62 25.69 -19.29 -22.16
CA GLY A 62 25.96 -20.72 -22.10
C GLY A 62 24.72 -21.62 -21.96
N TRP A 63 23.52 -21.07 -21.78
CA TRP A 63 22.29 -21.85 -21.74
C TRP A 63 21.78 -22.19 -23.13
N SER A 64 21.26 -23.41 -23.31
CA SER A 64 20.66 -23.80 -24.58
C SER A 64 19.44 -22.93 -24.91
N ARG A 65 19.20 -22.69 -26.21
CA ARG A 65 17.99 -21.99 -26.68
C ARG A 65 16.71 -22.68 -26.20
N ARG A 66 16.72 -24.02 -26.08
CA ARG A 66 15.59 -24.81 -25.61
C ARG A 66 15.25 -24.49 -24.15
N SER A 67 16.25 -24.49 -23.27
CA SER A 67 16.07 -24.13 -21.85
C SER A 67 15.54 -22.71 -21.70
N LEU A 68 16.10 -21.76 -22.46
CA LEU A 68 15.67 -20.36 -22.44
C LEU A 68 14.25 -20.16 -22.96
N LYS A 69 13.80 -20.97 -23.94
CA LYS A 69 12.42 -20.94 -24.46
C LYS A 69 11.40 -21.36 -23.40
N VAL A 70 11.74 -22.34 -22.54
CA VAL A 70 10.86 -22.81 -21.46
C VAL A 70 10.62 -21.71 -20.42
N LEU A 71 11.64 -20.87 -20.15
CA LEU A 71 11.57 -19.76 -19.20
C LEU A 71 10.92 -18.50 -19.79
N SER A 72 10.66 -18.47 -21.09
CA SER A 72 9.96 -17.36 -21.74
C SER A 72 8.43 -17.47 -21.58
N GLY A 73 7.76 -16.32 -21.59
CA GLY A 73 6.30 -16.24 -21.63
C GLY A 73 5.61 -16.22 -20.27
N LYS A 74 4.32 -16.54 -20.28
CA LYS A 74 3.43 -16.51 -19.11
C LYS A 74 3.05 -17.92 -18.69
N THR A 75 2.77 -18.09 -17.40
CA THR A 75 2.27 -19.33 -16.81
C THR A 75 1.09 -19.03 -15.89
N LEU A 76 0.22 -20.03 -15.69
CA LEU A 76 -0.84 -19.96 -14.70
C LEU A 76 -0.27 -20.09 -13.28
N ALA A 77 -1.06 -19.67 -12.30
CA ALA A 77 -0.79 -19.90 -10.89
C ALA A 77 -0.93 -21.38 -10.58
N ASP A 78 -0.08 -21.85 -9.67
CA ASP A 78 -0.23 -23.15 -9.03
C ASP A 78 -1.44 -23.13 -8.08
N ASP A 79 -2.13 -24.26 -7.96
CA ASP A 79 -3.36 -24.37 -7.16
C ASP A 79 -3.14 -24.01 -5.69
N THR A 80 -1.96 -24.32 -5.15
CA THR A 80 -1.58 -24.00 -3.78
C THR A 80 -1.54 -22.49 -3.50
N HIS A 81 -1.38 -21.66 -4.55
CA HIS A 81 -1.26 -20.21 -4.42
C HIS A 81 -2.58 -19.46 -4.66
N ILE A 82 -3.57 -20.10 -5.29
CA ILE A 82 -4.81 -19.45 -5.72
C ILE A 82 -5.53 -18.81 -4.52
N GLN A 83 -5.66 -19.54 -3.41
CA GLN A 83 -6.38 -19.04 -2.24
C GLN A 83 -5.71 -17.81 -1.62
N ARG A 84 -4.37 -17.78 -1.60
CA ARG A 84 -3.62 -16.62 -1.12
C ARG A 84 -3.76 -15.43 -2.07
N LEU A 85 -3.74 -15.66 -3.39
CA LEU A 85 -3.90 -14.60 -4.39
C LEU A 85 -5.28 -13.94 -4.33
N LYS A 86 -6.35 -14.72 -4.13
CA LYS A 86 -7.71 -14.18 -3.96
C LYS A 86 -7.81 -13.21 -2.77
N ARG A 87 -7.10 -13.48 -1.67
CA ARG A 87 -7.05 -12.61 -0.49
C ARG A 87 -6.23 -11.33 -0.74
N LEU A 88 -5.15 -11.43 -1.49
CA LEU A 88 -4.27 -10.28 -1.82
C LEU A 88 -4.86 -9.36 -2.90
N LEU A 89 -5.69 -9.92 -3.78
CA LEU A 89 -6.27 -9.26 -4.95
C LEU A 89 -7.81 -9.37 -4.91
N PRO A 90 -8.47 -8.63 -4.01
CA PRO A 90 -9.92 -8.73 -3.81
C PRO A 90 -10.76 -8.16 -4.96
N TYR A 91 -10.18 -7.31 -5.81
CA TYR A 91 -10.82 -6.68 -6.97
C TYR A 91 -10.17 -7.19 -8.25
#